data_AF-A0A932WS33-F1
#
_entry.id   AF-A0A932WS33-F1
#
_cell.length_a   1.000
_cell.length_b   1.000
_cell.length_c   1.000
_cell.angle_alpha   90.00
_cell.angle_beta   90.00
_cell.angle_gamma   90.00
#
_symmetry.space_group_name_H-M   'P 1'
#
loop_
_entity.id
_entity.type
_entity.pdbx_description
1 polymer ?
#
loop_
_entity_poly.entity_id
_entity_poly.type
_entity_poly.pdbx_seq_one_letter_code
_entity_poly.pdbx_strand_id
1 'polypeptide(L)'
;GYAVFLPNYRGSVGWGLEFAESNIGDMGGRDFEDMLLGIDSLIAAGLADPDRLAVAGWSYGGFTAAWAVSQTSRFRAAVMGAGISHWLSFHGKSSLADWDAIHYGASPYAPDGPFQRFSPLSYYENLQTPTLILHGAEDQDVPVEQAYLFHRALKDKGVPTELVVYPREDHAVKERLHLVDMSKRVLAWMQTYLAK
;
A
#
# COMPACT_ATOMS: atom_id res chain seq x y z
N GLY A 1 19.83 12.92 -1.92
CA GLY A 1 18.44 13.01 -1.43
C GLY A 1 17.58 12.00 -2.17
N TYR A 2 16.26 12.02 -1.97
CA TYR A 2 15.32 11.17 -2.70
C TYR A 2 14.53 12.02 -3.70
N ALA A 3 14.35 11.54 -4.94
CA ALA A 3 13.32 12.04 -5.83
C ALA A 3 11.98 11.43 -5.40
N VAL A 4 10.93 12.24 -5.30
CA VAL A 4 9.61 11.79 -4.86
C VAL A 4 8.62 11.99 -6.00
N PHE A 5 7.99 10.90 -6.41
CA PHE A 5 6.98 10.88 -7.47
C PHE A 5 5.60 10.62 -6.84
N LEU A 6 4.67 11.57 -7.01
CA LEU A 6 3.32 11.53 -6.46
C LEU A 6 2.31 11.69 -7.62
N PRO A 7 2.07 10.65 -8.44
CA PRO A 7 1.15 10.75 -9.55
C PRO A 7 -0.31 10.81 -9.10
N ASN A 8 -1.11 11.59 -9.83
CA ASN A 8 -2.56 11.40 -9.86
C ASN A 8 -2.88 10.37 -10.96
N TYR A 9 -2.94 9.10 -10.57
CA TYR A 9 -3.36 7.99 -11.42
C TYR A 9 -4.88 8.05 -11.68
N ARG A 10 -5.38 7.30 -12.67
CA ARG A 10 -6.81 7.22 -12.96
C ARG A 10 -7.62 6.83 -11.71
N GLY A 11 -8.75 7.48 -11.48
CA GLY A 11 -9.51 7.37 -10.23
C GLY A 11 -9.19 8.48 -9.21
N SER A 12 -8.13 9.27 -9.44
CA SER A 12 -7.87 10.46 -8.62
C SER A 12 -8.92 11.56 -8.88
N VAL A 13 -9.11 12.45 -7.90
CA VAL A 13 -10.02 13.59 -8.02
C VAL A 13 -9.38 14.77 -8.76
N GLY A 14 -10.21 15.71 -9.21
CA GLY A 14 -9.75 16.98 -9.82
C GLY A 14 -9.73 17.02 -11.35
N TRP A 15 -10.11 15.93 -12.02
CA TRP A 15 -10.06 15.77 -13.49
C TRP A 15 -11.43 15.39 -14.11
N GLY A 16 -12.51 15.66 -13.40
CA GLY A 16 -13.87 15.31 -13.81
C GLY A 16 -14.35 13.94 -13.30
N LEU A 17 -15.66 13.71 -13.36
CA LEU A 17 -16.30 12.51 -12.84
C LEU A 17 -15.81 11.24 -13.54
N GLU A 18 -15.71 11.26 -14.87
CA GLU A 18 -15.24 10.12 -15.65
C GLU A 18 -13.83 9.66 -15.23
N PHE A 19 -12.92 10.60 -14.98
CA PHE A 19 -11.59 10.26 -14.50
C PHE A 19 -11.62 9.76 -13.05
N ALA A 20 -12.43 10.36 -12.18
CA ALA A 20 -12.57 9.94 -10.78
C ALA A 20 -13.21 8.53 -10.63
N GLU A 21 -14.08 8.14 -11.56
CA GLU A 21 -14.74 6.82 -11.55
C GLU A 21 -13.99 5.76 -12.39
N SER A 22 -12.89 6.13 -13.05
CA SER A 22 -12.21 5.27 -14.03
C SER A 22 -11.47 4.05 -13.46
N ASN A 23 -11.38 3.92 -12.14
CA ASN A 23 -10.86 2.72 -11.46
C ASN A 23 -11.95 1.94 -10.69
N ILE A 24 -13.23 2.32 -10.82
CA ILE A 24 -14.33 1.50 -10.28
C ILE A 24 -14.31 0.13 -10.95
N GLY A 25 -14.35 -0.93 -10.13
CA GLY A 25 -14.21 -2.33 -10.53
C GLY A 25 -12.76 -2.82 -10.64
N ASP A 26 -11.78 -1.92 -10.54
CA ASP A 26 -10.39 -2.17 -10.96
C ASP A 26 -9.34 -1.50 -10.05
N MET A 27 -9.66 -1.30 -8.77
CA MET A 27 -8.68 -0.79 -7.80
C MET A 27 -7.50 -1.76 -7.66
N GLY A 28 -6.28 -1.27 -7.92
CA GLY A 28 -5.07 -2.09 -8.01
C GLY A 28 -4.80 -2.65 -9.42
N GLY A 29 -5.69 -2.43 -10.39
CA GLY A 29 -5.48 -2.76 -11.78
C GLY A 29 -4.81 -1.61 -12.52
N ARG A 30 -5.56 -0.90 -13.35
CA ARG A 30 -5.02 0.12 -14.27
C ARG A 30 -4.52 1.38 -13.56
N ASP A 31 -4.98 1.67 -12.35
CA ASP A 31 -4.39 2.72 -11.51
C ASP A 31 -2.95 2.38 -11.11
N PHE A 32 -2.66 1.13 -10.78
CA PHE A 32 -1.30 0.66 -10.54
C PHE A 32 -0.47 0.65 -11.82
N GLU A 33 -1.04 0.29 -12.98
CA GLU A 33 -0.37 0.40 -14.27
C GLU A 33 0.07 1.84 -14.57
N ASP A 34 -0.79 2.84 -14.31
CA ASP A 34 -0.45 4.26 -14.51
C ASP A 34 0.77 4.67 -13.66
N MET A 35 0.86 4.17 -12.42
CA MET A 35 2.01 4.44 -11.56
C MET A 35 3.30 3.83 -12.15
N LEU A 36 3.25 2.58 -12.61
CA LEU A 36 4.40 1.91 -13.22
C LEU A 36 4.85 2.62 -14.51
N LEU A 37 3.91 3.05 -15.36
CA LEU A 37 4.21 3.83 -16.56
C LEU A 37 4.88 5.17 -16.21
N GLY A 38 4.41 5.84 -15.15
CA GLY A 38 5.04 7.05 -14.65
C GLY A 38 6.48 6.82 -14.18
N ILE A 39 6.73 5.73 -13.43
CA ILE A 39 8.08 5.33 -13.01
C ILE A 39 8.97 5.06 -14.22
N ASP A 40 8.48 4.32 -15.22
CA ASP A 40 9.23 4.02 -16.44
C ASP A 40 9.59 5.27 -17.23
N SER A 41 8.67 6.24 -17.31
CA SER A 41 8.94 7.53 -17.94
C SER A 41 10.04 8.31 -17.21
N LEU A 42 10.08 8.26 -15.88
CA LEU A 42 11.12 8.92 -15.09
C LEU A 42 12.49 8.26 -15.25
N ILE A 43 12.53 6.93 -15.33
CA ILE A 43 13.76 6.16 -15.60
C ILE A 43 14.28 6.49 -17.01
N ALA A 44 13.41 6.47 -18.02
CA ALA A 44 13.77 6.80 -19.39
C ALA A 44 14.31 8.24 -19.54
N ALA A 45 13.79 9.17 -18.72
CA ALA A 45 14.27 10.55 -18.66
C ALA A 45 15.58 10.72 -17.85
N GLY A 46 16.11 9.66 -17.24
CA GLY A 46 17.31 9.71 -16.39
C GLY A 46 17.07 10.39 -15.03
N LEU A 47 15.82 10.52 -14.60
CA LEU A 47 15.43 11.17 -13.34
C LEU A 47 15.31 10.18 -12.18
N ALA A 48 15.18 8.88 -12.47
CA ALA A 48 15.10 7.81 -11.48
C ALA A 48 16.05 6.66 -11.84
N ASP A 49 16.64 6.06 -10.81
CA ASP A 49 17.51 4.89 -10.92
C ASP A 49 16.66 3.61 -10.76
N PRO A 50 16.63 2.72 -11.77
CA PRO A 50 15.81 1.51 -11.74
C PRO A 50 16.20 0.54 -10.62
N ASP A 51 17.43 0.59 -10.12
CA ASP A 51 17.92 -0.30 -9.06
C ASP A 51 17.68 0.25 -7.65
N ARG A 52 17.16 1.49 -7.55
CA ARG A 52 16.98 2.22 -6.28
C ARG A 52 15.57 2.78 -6.13
N LEU A 53 14.57 1.97 -6.48
CA LEU A 53 13.16 2.30 -6.34
C LEU A 53 12.60 1.86 -4.99
N ALA A 54 11.77 2.70 -4.38
CA ALA A 54 10.95 2.35 -3.22
C ALA A 54 9.50 2.77 -3.44
N VAL A 55 8.58 2.06 -2.79
CA VAL A 55 7.15 2.37 -2.77
C VAL A 55 6.71 2.68 -1.34
N ALA A 56 5.95 3.74 -1.15
CA ALA A 56 5.45 4.12 0.17
C ALA A 56 4.09 4.75 0.02
N GLY A 57 3.18 4.43 0.94
CA GLY A 57 1.87 5.06 0.97
C GLY A 57 1.13 4.80 2.27
N TRP A 58 0.05 5.57 2.46
CA TRP A 58 -0.84 5.48 3.60
C TRP A 58 -2.27 5.18 3.14
N SER A 59 -3.06 4.43 3.91
CA SER A 59 -4.44 4.07 3.56
C SER A 59 -4.50 3.29 2.23
N TYR A 60 -5.26 3.77 1.23
CA TYR A 60 -5.22 3.22 -0.12
C TYR A 60 -3.80 3.23 -0.75
N GLY A 61 -2.96 4.21 -0.39
CA GLY A 61 -1.54 4.18 -0.76
C GLY A 61 -0.76 3.06 -0.04
N GLY A 62 -1.17 2.69 1.18
CA GLY A 62 -0.63 1.55 1.91
C GLY A 62 -1.06 0.22 1.28
N PHE A 63 -2.31 0.12 0.82
CA PHE A 63 -2.75 -0.95 -0.08
C PHE A 63 -1.88 -1.02 -1.33
N THR A 64 -1.68 0.12 -2.01
CA THR A 64 -0.84 0.21 -3.21
C THR A 64 0.59 -0.26 -2.94
N ALA A 65 1.18 0.08 -1.78
CA ALA A 65 2.51 -0.39 -1.41
C ALA A 65 2.56 -1.92 -1.21
N ALA A 66 1.59 -2.48 -0.48
CA ALA A 66 1.46 -3.93 -0.29
C ALA A 66 1.20 -4.66 -1.61
N TRP A 67 0.33 -4.09 -2.46
CA TRP A 67 0.01 -4.59 -3.78
C TRP A 67 1.26 -4.59 -4.67
N ALA A 68 1.98 -3.48 -4.76
CA ALA A 68 3.19 -3.35 -5.55
C ALA A 68 4.21 -4.44 -5.25
N VAL A 69 4.51 -4.70 -3.97
CA VAL A 69 5.50 -5.74 -3.59
C VAL A 69 5.00 -7.16 -3.76
N SER A 70 3.69 -7.35 -3.93
CA SER A 70 3.08 -8.65 -4.25
C SER A 70 3.01 -8.91 -5.76
N GLN A 71 3.08 -7.86 -6.59
CA GLN A 71 2.97 -7.95 -8.05
C GLN A 71 4.32 -7.84 -8.78
N THR A 72 5.33 -7.19 -8.17
CA THR A 72 6.60 -6.94 -8.83
C THR A 72 7.79 -6.89 -7.86
N SER A 73 8.97 -7.24 -8.38
CA SER A 73 10.24 -7.23 -7.64
C SER A 73 11.08 -5.96 -7.86
N ARG A 74 10.54 -4.95 -8.57
CA ARG A 74 11.26 -3.71 -8.91
C ARG A 74 11.60 -2.83 -7.71
N PHE A 75 10.85 -2.94 -6.62
CA PHE A 75 11.06 -2.11 -5.43
C PHE A 75 12.04 -2.78 -4.48
N ARG A 76 13.04 -2.04 -4.04
CA ARG A 76 14.04 -2.49 -3.04
C ARG A 76 13.56 -2.31 -1.60
N ALA A 77 12.63 -1.40 -1.39
CA ALA A 77 12.05 -1.10 -0.08
C ALA A 77 10.58 -0.73 -0.23
N ALA A 78 9.77 -1.09 0.77
CA ALA A 78 8.38 -0.66 0.84
C ALA A 78 8.02 -0.12 2.23
N VAL A 79 7.07 0.82 2.26
CA VAL A 79 6.41 1.31 3.48
C VAL A 79 4.90 1.18 3.30
N MET A 80 4.29 0.29 4.07
CA MET A 80 2.85 0.08 4.15
C MET A 80 2.30 0.78 5.39
N GLY A 81 1.76 1.99 5.21
CA GLY A 81 1.10 2.74 6.28
C GLY A 81 -0.42 2.54 6.25
N ALA A 82 -1.03 2.11 7.36
CA ALA A 82 -2.47 1.87 7.46
C ALA A 82 -3.08 1.18 6.22
N GLY A 83 -2.36 0.19 5.67
CA GLY A 83 -2.65 -0.38 4.36
C GLY A 83 -3.60 -1.56 4.43
N ILE A 84 -4.27 -1.85 3.31
CA ILE A 84 -5.15 -3.02 3.17
C ILE A 84 -4.33 -4.17 2.57
N SER A 85 -4.31 -5.32 3.23
CA SER A 85 -3.59 -6.53 2.79
C SER A 85 -4.52 -7.67 2.40
N HIS A 86 -5.79 -7.61 2.82
CA HIS A 86 -6.82 -8.58 2.49
C HIS A 86 -8.22 -7.95 2.49
N TRP A 87 -8.81 -7.81 1.30
CA TRP A 87 -10.07 -7.09 1.08
C TRP A 87 -11.27 -7.75 1.76
N LEU A 88 -11.38 -9.07 1.78
CA LEU A 88 -12.50 -9.73 2.48
C LEU A 88 -12.43 -9.52 4.00
N SER A 89 -11.22 -9.41 4.56
CA SER A 89 -11.05 -9.10 6.00
C SER A 89 -11.40 -7.64 6.26
N PHE A 90 -10.92 -6.74 5.40
CA PHE A 90 -11.26 -5.32 5.44
C PHE A 90 -12.77 -5.11 5.41
N HIS A 91 -13.47 -5.72 4.45
CA HIS A 91 -14.93 -5.65 4.31
C HIS A 91 -15.67 -6.01 5.61
N GLY A 92 -15.21 -7.05 6.30
CA GLY A 92 -15.88 -7.53 7.51
C GLY A 92 -15.60 -6.73 8.78
N LYS A 93 -14.63 -5.82 8.77
CA LYS A 93 -14.10 -5.17 9.99
C LYS A 93 -14.00 -3.65 9.91
N SER A 94 -13.94 -3.10 8.71
CA SER A 94 -13.85 -1.66 8.48
C SER A 94 -15.14 -0.95 8.91
N SER A 95 -14.99 0.28 9.42
CA SER A 95 -16.09 1.23 9.64
C SER A 95 -16.59 1.85 8.33
N LEU A 96 -15.85 1.71 7.22
CA LEU A 96 -16.14 2.31 5.92
C LEU A 96 -17.26 1.58 5.16
N ALA A 97 -18.33 1.17 5.85
CA ALA A 97 -19.57 0.59 5.34
C ALA A 97 -19.38 -0.21 4.03
N ASP A 98 -20.09 0.18 2.96
CA ASP A 98 -20.03 -0.47 1.64
C ASP A 98 -18.98 0.17 0.71
N TRP A 99 -18.00 0.92 1.23
CA TRP A 99 -17.04 1.66 0.39
C TRP A 99 -16.34 0.74 -0.61
N ASP A 100 -15.83 -0.40 -0.16
CA ASP A 100 -15.15 -1.38 -1.00
C ASP A 100 -16.11 -2.04 -2.01
N ALA A 101 -17.31 -2.44 -1.59
CA ALA A 101 -18.31 -3.05 -2.45
C ALA A 101 -18.79 -2.09 -3.55
N ILE A 102 -18.94 -0.80 -3.23
CA ILE A 102 -19.25 0.27 -4.20
C ILE A 102 -18.10 0.40 -5.20
N HIS A 103 -16.85 0.50 -4.71
CA HIS A 103 -15.70 0.72 -5.60
C HIS A 103 -15.36 -0.50 -6.45
N TYR A 104 -15.63 -1.72 -6.00
CA TYR A 104 -15.44 -2.91 -6.83
C TYR A 104 -16.68 -3.29 -7.65
N GLY A 105 -17.86 -2.75 -7.35
CA GLY A 105 -19.11 -3.10 -8.02
C GLY A 105 -19.45 -4.60 -7.95
N ALA A 106 -18.95 -5.30 -6.92
CA ALA A 106 -19.02 -6.75 -6.83
C ALA A 106 -19.21 -7.21 -5.38
N SER A 107 -19.78 -8.40 -5.21
CA SER A 107 -19.90 -9.01 -3.88
C SER A 107 -18.52 -9.42 -3.35
N PRO A 108 -18.22 -9.12 -2.07
CA PRO A 108 -16.98 -9.57 -1.41
C PRO A 108 -16.89 -11.09 -1.24
N TYR A 109 -18.02 -11.80 -1.32
CA TYR A 109 -18.10 -13.25 -1.14
C TYR A 109 -18.00 -14.05 -2.43
N ALA A 110 -17.83 -13.38 -3.58
CA ALA A 110 -17.61 -14.07 -4.85
C ALA A 110 -16.22 -14.75 -4.85
N PRO A 111 -16.13 -16.09 -5.02
CA PRO A 111 -14.91 -16.87 -4.80
C PRO A 111 -13.73 -16.47 -5.70
N ASP A 112 -14.01 -15.94 -6.89
CA ASP A 112 -13.02 -15.41 -7.83
C ASP A 112 -13.20 -13.91 -8.09
N GLY A 113 -13.88 -13.22 -7.17
CA GLY A 113 -14.20 -11.80 -7.28
C GLY A 113 -12.99 -10.88 -7.11
N PRO A 114 -13.17 -9.57 -7.36
CA PRO A 114 -12.09 -8.59 -7.22
C PRO A 114 -11.50 -8.54 -5.82
N PHE A 115 -12.28 -8.83 -4.78
CA PHE A 115 -11.80 -8.90 -3.40
C PHE A 115 -10.69 -9.94 -3.21
N GLN A 116 -10.84 -11.12 -3.83
CA GLN A 116 -9.80 -12.15 -3.82
C GLN A 116 -8.65 -11.76 -4.75
N ARG A 117 -8.96 -11.32 -5.98
CA ARG A 117 -7.96 -11.02 -7.01
C ARG A 117 -7.06 -9.82 -6.69
N PHE A 118 -7.55 -8.82 -5.97
CA PHE A 118 -6.82 -7.61 -5.61
C PHE A 118 -6.34 -7.62 -4.16
N SER A 119 -6.44 -8.74 -3.44
CA SER A 119 -5.83 -8.84 -2.11
C SER A 119 -4.33 -9.13 -2.23
N PRO A 120 -3.43 -8.28 -1.70
CA PRO A 120 -1.98 -8.53 -1.75
C PRO A 120 -1.58 -9.91 -1.22
N LEU A 121 -2.24 -10.40 -0.16
CA LEU A 121 -1.96 -11.72 0.42
C LEU A 121 -2.33 -12.90 -0.48
N SER A 122 -3.18 -12.72 -1.49
CA SER A 122 -3.43 -13.76 -2.51
C SER A 122 -2.17 -14.09 -3.32
N TYR A 123 -1.19 -13.19 -3.33
CA TYR A 123 0.08 -13.31 -4.03
C TYR A 123 1.26 -13.45 -3.06
N TYR A 124 1.00 -14.05 -1.89
CA TYR A 124 1.98 -14.36 -0.85
C TYR A 124 3.31 -14.91 -1.39
N GLU A 125 3.25 -15.76 -2.42
CA GLU A 125 4.43 -16.40 -3.01
C GLU A 125 5.45 -15.42 -3.58
N ASN A 126 5.00 -14.24 -4.02
CA ASN A 126 5.84 -13.22 -4.65
C ASN A 126 6.52 -12.29 -3.65
N LEU A 127 6.17 -12.36 -2.36
CA LEU A 127 6.69 -11.44 -1.36
C LEU A 127 8.18 -11.67 -1.13
N GLN A 128 8.99 -10.68 -1.54
CA GLN A 128 10.44 -10.69 -1.37
C GLN A 128 11.01 -9.32 -0.96
N THR A 129 10.21 -8.26 -1.03
CA THR A 129 10.67 -6.88 -0.80
C THR A 129 10.64 -6.52 0.69
N PRO A 130 11.75 -6.02 1.25
CA PRO A 130 11.79 -5.50 2.61
C PRO A 130 10.71 -4.44 2.87
N THR A 131 9.81 -4.71 3.81
CA THR A 131 8.65 -3.84 4.08
C THR A 131 8.57 -3.39 5.53
N LEU A 132 8.53 -2.08 5.75
CA LEU A 132 8.15 -1.44 7.01
C LEU A 132 6.62 -1.26 7.05
N ILE A 133 5.99 -1.70 8.12
CA ILE A 133 4.54 -1.61 8.33
C ILE A 133 4.27 -0.67 9.51
N LEU A 134 3.41 0.32 9.30
CA LEU A 134 3.07 1.36 10.26
C LEU A 134 1.55 1.45 10.39
N HIS A 135 1.01 1.44 11.61
CA HIS A 135 -0.45 1.44 11.79
C HIS A 135 -0.86 2.11 13.11
N GLY A 136 -2.02 2.76 13.13
CA GLY A 136 -2.65 3.19 14.39
C GLY A 136 -3.36 2.03 15.10
N ALA A 137 -3.24 1.94 16.43
CA ALA A 137 -3.86 0.87 17.21
C ALA A 137 -5.40 0.94 17.22
N GLU A 138 -5.97 2.14 17.03
CA GLU A 138 -7.40 2.42 17.14
C GLU A 138 -8.05 2.67 15.77
N ASP A 139 -7.33 2.41 14.67
CA ASP A 139 -7.82 2.58 13.31
C ASP A 139 -9.07 1.74 13.05
N GLN A 140 -10.20 2.43 12.83
CA GLN A 140 -11.48 1.80 12.47
C GLN A 140 -11.70 1.80 10.95
N ASP A 141 -11.03 2.67 10.20
CA ASP A 141 -11.20 2.79 8.76
C ASP A 141 -10.48 1.63 8.08
N VAL A 142 -9.19 1.45 8.37
CA VAL A 142 -8.42 0.27 7.98
C VAL A 142 -8.03 -0.47 9.25
N PRO A 143 -8.75 -1.53 9.65
CA PRO A 143 -8.49 -2.23 10.90
C PRO A 143 -7.04 -2.72 11.01
N VAL A 144 -6.40 -2.53 12.18
CA VAL A 144 -4.99 -2.86 12.44
C VAL A 144 -4.61 -4.33 12.15
N GLU A 145 -5.59 -5.23 12.13
CA GLU A 145 -5.41 -6.61 11.70
C GLU A 145 -4.77 -6.73 10.30
N GLN A 146 -5.01 -5.78 9.40
CA GLN A 146 -4.41 -5.75 8.07
C GLN A 146 -2.88 -5.70 8.14
N ALA A 147 -2.33 -4.92 9.08
CA ALA A 147 -0.90 -4.86 9.35
C ALA A 147 -0.37 -6.16 9.98
N TYR A 148 -1.12 -6.77 10.90
CA TYR A 148 -0.72 -8.04 11.51
C TYR A 148 -0.66 -9.18 10.49
N LEU A 149 -1.66 -9.28 9.61
CA LEU A 149 -1.72 -10.29 8.56
C LEU A 149 -0.52 -10.16 7.61
N PHE A 150 -0.23 -8.95 7.12
CA PHE A 150 0.85 -8.74 6.17
C PHE A 150 2.24 -8.92 6.81
N HIS A 151 2.44 -8.41 8.03
CA HIS A 151 3.68 -8.64 8.79
C HIS A 151 3.93 -10.13 9.00
N ARG A 152 2.89 -10.89 9.39
CA ARG A 152 3.04 -12.33 9.62
C ARG A 152 3.43 -13.06 8.33
N ALA A 153 2.79 -12.73 7.21
CA ALA A 153 3.13 -13.27 5.90
C ALA A 153 4.61 -13.01 5.53
N LEU A 154 5.09 -11.78 5.66
CA LEU A 154 6.49 -11.44 5.40
C LEU A 154 7.45 -12.20 6.33
N LYS A 155 7.11 -12.33 7.61
CA LYS A 155 7.89 -13.12 8.58
C LYS A 155 7.96 -14.59 8.20
N ASP A 156 6.86 -15.18 7.77
CA ASP A 156 6.79 -16.59 7.38
C ASP A 156 7.59 -16.85 6.08
N LYS A 157 7.67 -15.88 5.17
CA LYS A 157 8.58 -15.90 4.00
C LYS A 157 10.05 -15.63 4.32
N GLY A 158 10.37 -15.17 5.54
CA GLY A 158 11.72 -14.74 5.89
C GLY A 158 12.14 -13.42 5.24
N VAL A 159 11.20 -12.62 4.75
CA VAL A 159 11.47 -11.29 4.20
C VAL A 159 11.75 -10.32 5.34
N PRO A 160 12.77 -9.44 5.24
CA PRO A 160 13.00 -8.43 6.25
C PRO A 160 11.78 -7.53 6.42
N THR A 161 11.25 -7.45 7.65
CA THR A 161 10.08 -6.64 7.96
C THR A 161 10.14 -6.12 9.38
N GLU A 162 9.51 -4.97 9.59
CA GLU A 162 9.28 -4.36 10.89
C GLU A 162 7.82 -3.90 10.94
N LEU A 163 7.16 -4.14 12.08
CA LEU A 163 5.81 -3.65 12.35
C LEU A 163 5.84 -2.70 13.55
N VAL A 164 5.28 -1.50 13.36
CA VAL A 164 5.07 -0.53 14.43
C VAL A 164 3.60 -0.17 14.50
N VAL A 165 3.02 -0.43 15.67
CA VAL A 165 1.63 -0.07 15.99
C VAL A 165 1.67 1.08 16.99
N TYR A 166 1.14 2.23 16.59
CA TYR A 166 1.11 3.42 17.43
C TYR A 166 -0.11 3.41 18.35
N PRO A 167 0.08 3.34 19.69
CA PRO A 167 -1.05 3.38 20.62
C PRO A 167 -1.72 4.75 20.59
N ARG A 168 -3.03 4.81 20.84
CA ARG A 168 -3.84 6.06 20.84
C ARG A 168 -3.93 6.78 19.50
N GLU A 169 -3.45 6.15 18.42
CA GLU A 169 -3.62 6.67 17.06
C GLU A 169 -4.72 5.90 16.33
N ASP A 170 -5.52 6.65 15.59
CA ASP A 170 -6.54 6.11 14.69
C ASP A 170 -5.98 5.96 13.26
N HIS A 171 -6.81 6.12 12.23
CA HIS A 171 -6.38 6.05 10.84
C HIS A 171 -5.29 7.07 10.48
N ALA A 172 -5.26 8.23 11.15
CA ALA A 172 -4.22 9.23 10.95
C ALA A 172 -3.36 9.37 12.22
N VAL A 173 -2.04 9.26 12.06
CA VAL A 173 -1.10 9.51 13.17
C VAL A 173 -1.01 11.01 13.45
N LYS A 174 -1.33 11.42 14.69
CA LYS A 174 -1.49 12.83 15.09
C LYS A 174 -0.54 13.24 16.21
N GLU A 175 -0.22 12.35 17.16
CA GLU A 175 0.66 12.73 18.27
C GLU A 175 2.06 13.07 17.75
N ARG A 176 2.59 14.21 18.20
CA ARG A 176 3.86 14.74 17.69
C ARG A 176 5.02 13.75 17.82
N LEU A 177 5.10 13.02 18.93
CA LEU A 177 6.18 12.07 19.18
C LEU A 177 6.05 10.83 18.28
N HIS A 178 4.82 10.36 18.01
CA HIS A 178 4.59 9.29 17.04
C HIS A 178 4.95 9.73 15.63
N LEU A 179 4.56 10.94 15.21
CA LEU A 179 4.96 11.50 13.91
C LEU A 179 6.48 11.59 13.73
N VAL A 180 7.21 11.99 14.78
CA VAL A 180 8.68 12.07 14.76
C VAL A 180 9.30 10.68 14.67
N ASP A 181 8.82 9.71 15.46
CA ASP A 181 9.28 8.32 15.41
C ASP A 181 9.01 7.70 14.03
N MET A 182 7.79 7.84 13.52
CA MET A 182 7.38 7.36 12.20
C MET A 182 8.29 7.91 11.10
N SER A 183 8.54 9.21 11.09
CA SER A 183 9.41 9.85 10.10
C SER A 183 10.85 9.32 10.16
N LYS A 184 11.38 9.07 11.37
CA LYS A 184 12.73 8.51 11.56
C LYS A 184 12.81 7.07 11.05
N ARG A 185 11.81 6.25 11.33
CA ARG A 185 11.75 4.85 10.87
C ARG A 185 11.67 4.75 9.36
N VAL A 186 10.80 5.54 8.74
CA VAL A 186 10.70 5.60 7.27
C VAL A 186 12.05 5.97 6.66
N LEU A 187 12.70 7.03 7.17
CA LEU A 187 14.00 7.45 6.67
C LEU A 187 15.08 6.37 6.85
N ALA A 188 15.15 5.73 8.03
CA ALA A 188 16.10 4.67 8.31
C ALA A 188 15.87 3.42 7.43
N TRP A 189 14.61 3.07 7.18
CA TRP A 189 14.23 1.96 6.30
C TRP A 189 14.71 2.22 4.86
N MET A 190 14.38 3.39 4.32
CA MET A 190 14.83 3.80 2.98
C MET A 190 16.35 3.82 2.88
N GLN A 191 17.04 4.36 3.90
CA GLN A 191 18.51 4.39 3.93
C GLN A 191 19.12 2.98 3.92
N THR A 192 18.52 2.04 4.64
CA THR A 192 19.04 0.67 4.76
C THR A 192 18.91 -0.12 3.46
N TYR A 193 17.77 0.02 2.78
CA TYR A 193 17.42 -0.84 1.64
C TYR A 193 17.62 -0.18 0.26
N LEU A 194 17.75 1.15 0.18
CA LEU A 194 18.10 1.87 -1.06
C LEU A 194 19.58 2.26 -1.18
N ALA A 195 20.40 2.00 -0.16
CA ALA A 195 21.85 2.23 -0.21
C ALA A 195 22.63 1.03 -0.79
N LYS A 196 21.95 -0.07 -1.10
CA LYS A 196 22.53 -1.30 -1.67
C LYS A 196 22.33 -1.35 -3.16
#